data_AF-A0A951N4V1-F1
#
_entry.id   AF-A0A951N4V1-F1
#
_cell.length_a   1.000
_cell.length_b   1.000
_cell.length_c   1.000
_cell.angle_alpha   90.00
_cell.angle_beta   90.00
_cell.angle_gamma   90.00
#
_symmetry.space_group_name_H-M   'P 1'
#
loop_
_entity.id
_entity.type
_entity.pdbx_description
1 polymer ?
#
loop_
_entity_poly.entity_id
_entity_poly.type
_entity_poly.pdbx_seq_one_letter_code
_entity_poly.pdbx_strand_id
1 'polypeptide(L)'
;METTGGYATLAQLYRGALRVEGANWSGTKTPFASMRRIVQTSPLFWRIRPGLWALKSEEARLRAALELPFEAPSSVTERFDHGYYQGLLLEIGNFGNFGTFVPAQDKNRRFIEKPLHELATLTAPPAFTFPHLLRHARTVDVAWYNRREFPDSFFEVEHSTDMQNSLLKFLEFQDLRTRFFIVADEARRREWADKMNRAAFEPLRGRVEFFSYEAVSKRHSNAAECAALGNGAGCIFG
;
A
#
# COMPACT_ATOMS: atom_id res chain seq x y z
N MET A 1 1.33 1.23 -20.61
CA MET A 1 0.61 2.29 -19.87
C MET A 1 -0.57 2.80 -20.65
N GLU A 2 -0.53 2.89 -21.98
CA GLU A 2 -1.70 3.27 -22.79
C GLU A 2 -2.92 2.41 -22.47
N THR A 3 -2.75 1.09 -22.41
CA THR A 3 -3.79 0.11 -22.05
C THR A 3 -4.32 0.23 -20.61
N THR A 4 -3.65 0.98 -19.74
CA THR A 4 -4.05 1.25 -18.35
C THR A 4 -4.48 2.69 -18.14
N GLY A 5 -4.86 3.40 -19.21
CA GLY A 5 -5.32 4.78 -19.12
C GLY A 5 -4.19 5.80 -18.95
N GLY A 6 -2.97 5.46 -19.34
CA GLY A 6 -1.81 6.37 -19.37
C GLY A 6 -0.94 6.38 -18.11
N TYR A 7 -1.31 5.62 -17.08
CA TYR A 7 -0.57 5.51 -15.82
C TYR A 7 -0.71 4.12 -15.21
N ALA A 8 0.27 3.69 -14.40
CA ALA A 8 0.31 2.35 -13.83
C ALA A 8 1.25 2.24 -12.64
N THR A 9 0.99 1.26 -11.77
CA THR A 9 1.99 0.76 -10.82
C THR A 9 2.97 -0.18 -11.52
N LEU A 10 4.15 -0.38 -10.92
CA LEU A 10 5.10 -1.38 -11.41
C LEU A 10 4.46 -2.78 -11.48
N ALA A 11 3.62 -3.17 -10.52
CA ALA A 11 2.91 -4.46 -10.57
C ALA A 11 1.95 -4.59 -11.77
N GLN A 12 1.25 -3.51 -12.15
CA GLN A 12 0.43 -3.51 -13.36
C GLN A 12 1.29 -3.63 -14.63
N LEU A 13 2.44 -2.95 -14.66
CA LEU A 13 3.39 -3.07 -15.75
C LEU A 13 3.97 -4.48 -15.86
N TYR A 14 4.31 -5.12 -14.74
CA TYR A 14 4.83 -6.49 -14.71
C TYR A 14 3.84 -7.48 -15.31
N ARG A 15 2.55 -7.33 -15.00
CA ARG A 15 1.47 -8.15 -15.57
C ARG A 15 1.25 -7.88 -17.07
N GLY A 16 1.31 -6.63 -17.48
CA GLY A 16 1.02 -6.22 -18.86
C GLY A 16 2.18 -6.42 -19.83
N ALA A 17 3.38 -5.97 -19.47
CA ALA A 17 4.53 -5.89 -20.36
C ALA A 17 5.14 -7.26 -20.72
N LEU A 18 4.92 -8.29 -19.90
CA LEU A 18 5.25 -9.67 -20.25
C LEU A 18 4.32 -10.26 -21.34
N ARG A 19 3.17 -9.63 -21.58
CA ARG A 19 2.15 -10.08 -22.54
C ARG A 19 2.14 -9.25 -23.82
N VAL A 20 3.01 -8.25 -23.95
CA VAL A 20 3.10 -7.40 -25.14
C VAL A 20 3.79 -8.20 -26.25
N GLU A 21 3.09 -8.39 -27.36
CA GLU A 21 3.65 -9.05 -28.54
C GLU A 21 4.89 -8.30 -29.06
N GLY A 22 5.95 -9.04 -29.37
CA GLY A 22 7.22 -8.48 -29.83
C GLY A 22 8.12 -7.91 -28.71
N ALA A 23 7.68 -7.90 -27.44
CA ALA A 23 8.53 -7.49 -26.34
C ALA A 23 9.64 -8.53 -26.09
N ASN A 24 10.88 -8.16 -26.39
CA ASN A 24 12.04 -9.02 -26.18
C ASN A 24 12.80 -8.60 -24.91
N TRP A 25 12.83 -9.49 -23.91
CA TRP A 25 13.52 -9.28 -22.63
C TRP A 25 14.80 -10.13 -22.49
N SER A 26 15.26 -10.78 -23.56
CA SER A 26 16.31 -11.80 -23.55
C SER A 26 17.70 -11.31 -23.11
N GLY A 27 17.97 -10.00 -23.12
CA GLY A 27 19.26 -9.42 -22.75
C GLY A 27 19.40 -9.00 -21.27
N THR A 28 18.51 -9.45 -20.37
CA THR A 28 18.39 -8.85 -19.03
C THR A 28 18.30 -9.91 -17.92
N LYS A 29 18.90 -9.64 -16.74
CA LYS A 29 18.88 -10.57 -15.59
C LYS A 29 17.44 -10.90 -15.16
N THR A 30 16.56 -9.91 -15.09
CA THR A 30 15.10 -10.10 -15.02
C THR A 30 14.38 -9.02 -15.83
N PRO A 31 13.28 -9.35 -16.54
CA PRO A 31 12.45 -8.36 -17.23
C PRO A 31 11.97 -7.24 -16.28
N PHE A 32 11.68 -7.58 -15.02
CA PHE A 32 11.20 -6.64 -14.01
C PHE A 32 12.21 -5.56 -13.65
N ALA A 33 13.50 -5.92 -13.50
CA ALA A 33 14.57 -4.96 -13.26
C ALA A 33 14.72 -3.98 -14.43
N SER A 34 14.57 -4.48 -15.66
CA SER A 34 14.59 -3.64 -16.87
C SER A 34 13.40 -2.70 -16.94
N MET A 35 12.19 -3.17 -16.64
CA MET A 35 11.00 -2.33 -16.56
C MET A 35 11.17 -1.22 -15.52
N ARG A 36 11.68 -1.53 -14.32
CA ARG A 36 11.99 -0.52 -13.29
C ARG A 36 12.95 0.54 -13.83
N ARG A 37 14.07 0.11 -14.41
CA ARG A 37 15.08 1.02 -14.96
C ARG A 37 14.48 1.91 -16.06
N ILE A 38 13.77 1.33 -17.02
CA ILE A 38 13.17 2.07 -18.15
C ILE A 38 12.23 3.17 -17.64
N VAL A 39 11.32 2.82 -16.72
CA VAL A 39 10.34 3.77 -16.18
C VAL A 39 11.00 4.88 -15.37
N GLN A 40 12.12 4.58 -14.70
CA GLN A 40 12.85 5.55 -13.87
C GLN A 40 13.79 6.46 -14.67
N THR A 41 14.36 6.01 -15.78
CA THR A 41 15.40 6.75 -16.52
C THR A 41 14.94 7.35 -17.84
N SER A 42 13.82 6.86 -18.41
CA SER A 42 13.34 7.34 -19.71
C SER A 42 12.55 8.65 -19.55
N PRO A 43 12.79 9.66 -20.41
CA PRO A 43 12.02 10.91 -20.40
C PRO A 43 10.56 10.73 -20.83
N LEU A 44 10.20 9.55 -21.34
CA LEU A 44 8.82 9.22 -21.73
C LEU A 44 7.89 9.04 -20.52
N PHE A 45 8.44 8.89 -19.32
CA PHE A 45 7.67 8.67 -18.10
C PHE A 45 7.94 9.77 -17.07
N TRP A 46 6.95 10.01 -16.23
CA TRP A 46 7.10 10.82 -15.04
C TRP A 46 6.51 10.10 -13.84
N ARG A 47 7.07 10.40 -12.67
CA ARG A 47 6.63 9.83 -11.40
C ARG A 47 5.49 10.67 -10.84
N ILE A 48 4.31 10.07 -10.68
CA ILE A 48 3.19 10.72 -9.99
C ILE A 48 3.47 10.74 -8.49
N ARG A 49 3.87 9.59 -7.93
CA ARG A 49 4.16 9.38 -6.50
C ARG A 49 4.90 8.05 -6.30
N PRO A 50 5.29 7.68 -5.08
CA PRO A 50 5.81 6.36 -4.79
C PRO A 50 4.99 5.21 -5.38
N GLY A 51 5.59 4.52 -6.35
CA GLY A 51 5.03 3.34 -6.98
C GLY A 51 4.09 3.60 -8.16
N LEU A 52 3.75 4.86 -8.47
CA LEU A 52 2.83 5.23 -9.55
C LEU A 52 3.54 6.08 -10.59
N TRP A 53 3.45 5.64 -11.84
CA TRP A 53 4.14 6.25 -12.97
C TRP A 53 3.18 6.49 -14.12
N ALA A 54 3.46 7.50 -14.93
CA ALA A 54 2.61 7.90 -16.04
C ALA A 54 3.40 8.25 -17.29
N LEU A 55 2.75 8.17 -18.45
CA LEU A 55 3.27 8.67 -19.70
C LEU A 55 3.37 10.20 -19.66
N LYS A 56 4.50 10.73 -20.14
CA LYS A 56 4.72 12.19 -20.23
C LYS A 56 3.76 12.86 -21.19
N SER A 57 3.36 12.17 -22.26
CA SER A 57 2.34 12.64 -23.22
C SER A 57 0.96 12.84 -22.58
N GLU A 58 0.66 12.14 -21.49
CA GLU A 58 -0.64 12.16 -20.79
C GLU A 58 -0.66 13.10 -19.58
N GLU A 59 0.45 13.81 -19.30
CA GLU A 59 0.62 14.57 -18.06
C GLU A 59 -0.47 15.61 -17.82
N ALA A 60 -0.83 16.42 -18.83
CA ALA A 60 -1.86 17.44 -18.68
C ALA A 60 -3.23 16.84 -18.32
N ARG A 61 -3.62 15.76 -19.00
CA ARG A 61 -4.88 15.06 -18.74
C ARG A 61 -4.89 14.43 -17.35
N LEU A 62 -3.82 13.75 -16.97
CA LEU A 62 -3.72 13.05 -15.68
C LEU A 62 -3.65 14.01 -14.50
N ARG A 63 -2.99 15.17 -14.64
CA ARG A 63 -2.99 16.20 -13.59
C ARG A 63 -4.38 16.75 -13.33
N ALA A 64 -5.17 16.96 -14.37
CA ALA A 64 -6.56 17.38 -14.24
C ALA A 64 -7.43 16.26 -13.64
N ALA A 65 -7.32 15.03 -14.17
CA ALA A 65 -8.19 13.91 -13.79
C ALA A 65 -7.94 13.38 -12.37
N LEU A 66 -6.68 13.39 -11.92
CA LEU A 66 -6.29 12.89 -10.60
C LEU A 66 -6.21 14.00 -9.54
N GLU A 67 -6.66 15.21 -9.87
CA GLU A 67 -6.59 16.38 -9.00
C GLU A 67 -5.16 16.53 -8.43
N LEU A 68 -4.16 16.47 -9.32
CA LEU A 68 -2.74 16.71 -9.03
C LEU A 68 -2.27 18.11 -9.50
N PRO A 69 -2.99 19.22 -9.24
CA PRO A 69 -2.47 20.53 -9.58
C PRO A 69 -1.19 20.80 -8.79
N PHE A 70 -0.37 21.70 -9.32
CA PHE A 70 0.87 22.17 -8.68
C PHE A 70 0.65 22.67 -7.24
N GLU A 71 -0.59 23.06 -6.91
CA GLU A 71 -1.03 23.62 -5.62
C GLU A 71 -2.40 23.04 -5.19
N ALA A 72 -2.55 21.71 -5.17
CA ALA A 72 -3.80 21.13 -4.67
C ALA A 72 -3.97 21.42 -3.16
N PRO A 73 -5.20 21.66 -2.67
CA PRO A 73 -5.45 21.69 -1.24
C PRO A 73 -4.96 20.38 -0.60
N SER A 74 -4.21 20.47 0.50
CA SER A 74 -3.61 19.29 1.15
C SER A 74 -4.61 18.15 1.36
N SER A 75 -5.84 18.47 1.79
CA SER A 75 -6.92 17.50 2.04
C SER A 75 -7.38 16.65 0.84
N VAL A 76 -7.18 17.11 -0.40
CA VAL A 76 -7.53 16.39 -1.63
C VAL A 76 -6.43 15.41 -1.99
N THR A 77 -5.18 15.89 -1.99
CA THR A 77 -3.97 15.07 -2.13
C THR A 77 -3.95 13.95 -1.08
N GLU A 78 -4.28 14.28 0.18
CA GLU A 78 -4.36 13.34 1.29
C GLU A 78 -5.41 12.23 1.04
N ARG A 79 -6.61 12.58 0.56
CA ARG A 79 -7.66 11.58 0.29
C ARG A 79 -7.27 10.61 -0.82
N PHE A 80 -6.67 11.12 -1.89
CA PHE A 80 -6.21 10.31 -3.00
C PHE A 80 -4.99 9.46 -2.60
N ASP A 81 -4.05 10.01 -1.84
CA ASP A 81 -2.90 9.28 -1.29
C ASP A 81 -3.34 8.16 -0.35
N HIS A 82 -4.30 8.43 0.52
CA HIS A 82 -4.80 7.45 1.48
C HIS A 82 -5.38 6.22 0.77
N GLY A 83 -6.30 6.43 -0.18
CA GLY A 83 -6.87 5.33 -0.98
C GLY A 83 -5.80 4.61 -1.80
N TYR A 84 -4.83 5.35 -2.35
CA TYR A 84 -3.75 4.75 -3.13
C TYR A 84 -2.85 3.83 -2.30
N TYR A 85 -2.37 4.26 -1.13
CA TYR A 85 -1.53 3.43 -0.26
C TYR A 85 -2.31 2.28 0.38
N GLN A 86 -3.59 2.48 0.73
CA GLN A 86 -4.47 1.37 1.14
C GLN A 86 -4.53 0.30 0.04
N GLY A 87 -4.70 0.70 -1.22
CA GLY A 87 -4.74 -0.23 -2.35
C GLY A 87 -3.42 -0.98 -2.58
N LEU A 88 -2.26 -0.31 -2.44
CA LEU A 88 -0.96 -0.99 -2.48
C LEU A 88 -0.84 -2.06 -1.39
N LEU A 89 -1.26 -1.75 -0.16
CA LEU A 89 -1.23 -2.69 0.97
C LEU A 89 -2.18 -3.87 0.74
N LEU A 90 -3.37 -3.65 0.18
CA LEU A 90 -4.27 -4.74 -0.21
C LEU A 90 -3.62 -5.64 -1.27
N GLU A 91 -3.04 -5.08 -2.33
CA GLU A 91 -2.34 -5.88 -3.35
C GLU A 91 -1.15 -6.66 -2.74
N ILE A 92 -0.34 -6.06 -1.86
CA ILE A 92 0.75 -6.76 -1.16
C ILE A 92 0.21 -7.96 -0.37
N GLY A 93 -0.83 -7.74 0.44
CA GLY A 93 -1.45 -8.82 1.23
C GLY A 93 -2.00 -9.94 0.34
N ASN A 94 -2.63 -9.58 -0.78
CA ASN A 94 -3.16 -10.54 -1.76
C ASN A 94 -2.04 -11.36 -2.43
N PHE A 95 -0.91 -10.73 -2.79
CA PHE A 95 0.25 -11.47 -3.30
C PHE A 95 0.79 -12.49 -2.29
N GLY A 96 0.51 -12.29 -1.00
CA GLY A 96 0.86 -13.18 0.11
C GLY A 96 -0.16 -14.21 0.51
N ASN A 97 -1.29 -14.29 -0.21
CA ASN A 97 -2.41 -15.15 0.16
C ASN A 97 -2.96 -14.85 1.57
N PHE A 98 -2.88 -13.59 2.02
CA PHE A 98 -3.58 -13.14 3.21
C PHE A 98 -5.03 -12.82 2.88
N GLY A 99 -5.92 -13.02 3.86
CA GLY A 99 -7.22 -12.37 3.85
C GLY A 99 -7.02 -10.88 4.09
N THR A 100 -7.39 -10.03 3.13
CA THR A 100 -7.25 -8.58 3.20
C THR A 100 -8.59 -7.89 3.41
N PHE A 101 -8.61 -6.88 4.27
CA PHE A 101 -9.79 -6.10 4.64
C PHE A 101 -9.50 -4.59 4.63
N VAL A 102 -10.52 -3.82 4.29
CA VAL A 102 -10.56 -2.35 4.38
C VAL A 102 -11.88 -1.92 5.04
N PRO A 103 -11.91 -0.86 5.86
CA PRO A 103 -13.11 -0.37 6.51
C PRO A 103 -14.23 0.04 5.54
N ALA A 104 -15.47 0.00 6.04
CA ALA A 104 -16.65 0.34 5.25
C ALA A 104 -16.64 1.79 4.73
N GLN A 105 -16.08 2.73 5.50
CA GLN A 105 -15.94 4.13 5.09
C GLN A 105 -14.96 4.33 3.92
N ASP A 106 -14.01 3.41 3.74
CA ASP A 106 -12.94 3.53 2.75
C ASP A 106 -13.14 2.62 1.53
N LYS A 107 -14.08 1.66 1.60
CA LYS A 107 -14.34 0.66 0.56
C LYS A 107 -14.56 1.23 -0.86
N ASN A 108 -15.03 2.48 -0.96
CA ASN A 108 -15.30 3.17 -2.22
C ASN A 108 -14.18 4.13 -2.66
N ARG A 109 -13.13 4.32 -1.84
CA ARG A 109 -11.95 5.08 -2.25
C ARG A 109 -11.31 4.40 -3.45
N ARG A 110 -10.71 5.21 -4.31
CA ARG A 110 -10.09 4.73 -5.55
C ARG A 110 -8.63 4.38 -5.32
N PHE A 111 -8.27 3.17 -5.75
CA PHE A 111 -6.91 2.78 -6.10
C PHE A 111 -6.82 2.76 -7.62
N ILE A 112 -6.26 3.83 -8.20
CA ILE A 112 -6.22 4.04 -9.65
C ILE A 112 -7.68 4.02 -10.17
N GLU A 113 -8.04 3.11 -11.07
CA GLU A 113 -9.38 3.02 -11.64
C GLU A 113 -10.35 2.19 -10.77
N LYS A 114 -9.87 1.43 -9.78
CA LYS A 114 -10.68 0.48 -9.03
C LYS A 114 -11.01 0.96 -7.62
N PRO A 115 -12.23 0.72 -7.11
CA PRO A 115 -12.53 0.96 -5.70
C PRO A 115 -11.86 -0.11 -4.81
N LEU A 116 -11.54 0.24 -3.55
CA LEU A 116 -10.83 -0.66 -2.64
C LEU A 116 -11.54 -1.99 -2.35
N HIS A 117 -12.87 -2.01 -2.35
CA HIS A 117 -13.62 -3.25 -2.13
C HIS A 117 -13.45 -4.31 -3.23
N GLU A 118 -13.05 -3.91 -4.45
CA GLU A 118 -12.71 -4.87 -5.51
C GLU A 118 -11.33 -5.51 -5.30
N LEU A 119 -10.49 -4.93 -4.44
CA LEU A 119 -9.16 -5.44 -4.09
C LEU A 119 -9.19 -6.25 -2.81
N ALA A 120 -10.00 -5.84 -1.82
CA ALA A 120 -10.14 -6.55 -0.55
C ALA A 120 -10.78 -7.92 -0.76
N THR A 121 -10.21 -8.94 -0.13
CA THR A 121 -10.74 -10.32 -0.20
C THR A 121 -11.83 -10.60 0.85
N LEU A 122 -11.91 -9.76 1.89
CA LEU A 122 -12.86 -9.89 2.99
C LEU A 122 -13.75 -8.65 3.08
N THR A 123 -15.04 -8.87 3.29
CA THR A 123 -16.02 -7.80 3.51
C THR A 123 -16.16 -7.39 4.98
N ALA A 124 -15.63 -8.19 5.90
CA ALA A 124 -15.61 -7.94 7.33
C ALA A 124 -14.41 -8.64 7.99
N PRO A 125 -13.91 -8.16 9.14
CA PRO A 125 -12.96 -8.89 9.96
C PRO A 125 -13.52 -10.25 10.38
N PRO A 126 -12.73 -11.34 10.34
CA PRO A 126 -13.12 -12.61 10.94
C PRO A 126 -13.42 -12.47 12.43
N ALA A 127 -14.20 -13.40 13.01
CA ALA A 127 -14.55 -13.38 14.42
C ALA A 127 -13.41 -13.93 15.31
N PHE A 128 -12.19 -13.39 15.17
CA PHE A 128 -10.98 -13.87 15.85
C PHE A 128 -10.91 -13.51 17.34
N THR A 129 -11.83 -12.67 17.83
CA THR A 129 -11.83 -12.14 19.21
C THR A 129 -13.22 -11.67 19.63
N PHE A 130 -13.31 -11.07 20.82
CA PHE A 130 -14.53 -10.54 21.39
C PHE A 130 -15.15 -9.39 20.56
N PRO A 131 -16.49 -9.21 20.61
CA PRO A 131 -17.17 -8.19 19.84
C PRO A 131 -16.67 -6.76 20.02
N HIS A 132 -16.15 -6.40 21.20
CA HIS A 132 -15.63 -5.05 21.45
C HIS A 132 -14.31 -4.79 20.71
N LEU A 133 -13.36 -5.71 20.76
CA LEU A 133 -12.11 -5.62 19.99
C LEU A 133 -12.37 -5.72 18.47
N LEU A 134 -13.35 -6.51 18.04
CA LEU A 134 -13.75 -6.54 16.63
C LEU A 134 -14.26 -5.19 16.12
N ARG A 135 -14.87 -4.36 16.97
CA ARG A 135 -15.26 -2.99 16.56
C ARG A 135 -14.04 -2.12 16.27
N HIS A 136 -12.99 -2.22 17.07
CA HIS A 136 -11.73 -1.53 16.81
C HIS A 136 -11.07 -2.04 15.52
N ALA A 137 -11.11 -3.35 15.26
CA ALA A 137 -10.49 -3.95 14.08
C ALA A 137 -11.14 -3.47 12.78
N ARG A 138 -12.44 -3.15 12.81
CA ARG A 138 -13.19 -2.56 11.68
C ARG A 138 -12.76 -1.14 11.35
N THR A 139 -12.02 -0.46 12.22
CA THR A 139 -11.56 0.92 12.04
C THR A 139 -10.09 1.03 11.64
N VAL A 140 -9.40 -0.11 11.49
CA VAL A 140 -8.02 -0.17 10.99
C VAL A 140 -8.04 0.00 9.48
N ASP A 141 -7.27 0.94 8.96
CA ASP A 141 -7.30 1.33 7.54
C ASP A 141 -7.06 0.15 6.59
N VAL A 142 -6.12 -0.74 6.90
CA VAL A 142 -5.94 -2.03 6.21
C VAL A 142 -5.58 -3.11 7.22
N ALA A 143 -6.20 -4.28 7.08
CA ALA A 143 -5.90 -5.46 7.90
C ALA A 143 -5.62 -6.69 7.04
N TRP A 144 -4.61 -7.46 7.44
CA TRP A 144 -4.27 -8.76 6.87
C TRP A 144 -4.53 -9.86 7.89
N TYR A 145 -5.12 -10.96 7.43
CA TYR A 145 -5.46 -12.14 8.21
C TYR A 145 -4.77 -13.36 7.62
N ASN A 146 -4.16 -14.17 8.48
CA ASN A 146 -3.51 -15.41 8.04
C ASN A 146 -4.54 -16.49 7.68
N ARG A 147 -4.07 -17.65 7.24
CA ARG A 147 -4.92 -18.80 6.83
C ARG A 147 -5.81 -19.36 7.95
N ARG A 148 -5.52 -19.05 9.21
CA ARG A 148 -6.33 -19.41 10.38
C ARG A 148 -7.25 -18.28 10.82
N GLU A 149 -7.41 -17.26 9.98
CA GLU A 149 -8.27 -16.09 10.19
C GLU A 149 -7.86 -15.18 11.36
N PHE A 150 -6.65 -15.37 11.90
CA PHE A 150 -6.10 -14.47 12.91
C PHE A 150 -5.41 -13.26 12.26
N PRO A 151 -5.46 -12.08 12.90
CA PRO A 151 -4.82 -10.87 12.40
C PRO A 151 -3.31 -11.04 12.37
N ASP A 152 -2.75 -10.99 11.16
CA ASP A 152 -1.32 -11.04 10.92
C ASP A 152 -0.69 -9.64 11.06
N SER A 153 -1.26 -8.67 10.35
CA SER A 153 -0.71 -7.31 10.24
C SER A 153 -1.83 -6.27 10.13
N PHE A 154 -1.72 -5.18 10.87
CA PHE A 154 -2.60 -4.01 10.83
C PHE A 154 -1.82 -2.77 10.41
N PHE A 155 -2.42 -1.96 9.53
CA PHE A 155 -1.80 -0.79 8.94
C PHE A 155 -2.71 0.43 9.15
N GLU A 156 -2.12 1.53 9.59
CA GLU A 156 -2.76 2.85 9.67
C GLU A 156 -1.99 3.80 8.74
N VAL A 157 -2.70 4.42 7.80
CA VAL A 157 -2.12 5.29 6.77
C VAL A 157 -2.29 6.75 7.19
N GLU A 158 -1.20 7.35 7.65
CA GLU A 158 -1.17 8.64 8.34
C GLU A 158 -0.62 9.76 7.45
N HIS A 159 -1.48 10.70 7.06
CA HIS A 159 -1.07 11.87 6.25
C HIS A 159 -0.84 13.11 7.10
N SER A 160 -1.90 13.69 7.65
CA SER A 160 -1.91 14.94 8.41
C SER A 160 -2.43 14.76 9.84
N THR A 161 -3.11 13.65 10.11
CA THR A 161 -3.65 13.28 11.42
C THR A 161 -2.57 12.89 12.41
N ASP A 162 -2.86 13.05 13.70
CA ASP A 162 -1.94 12.71 14.77
C ASP A 162 -1.80 11.17 14.89
N MET A 163 -0.60 10.66 14.59
CA MET A 163 -0.24 9.23 14.73
C MET A 163 -0.54 8.65 16.12
N GLN A 164 -0.67 9.48 17.16
CA GLN A 164 -1.05 9.06 18.50
C GLN A 164 -2.39 8.33 18.51
N ASN A 165 -3.35 8.75 17.68
CA ASN A 165 -4.66 8.08 17.57
C ASN A 165 -4.50 6.65 17.05
N SER A 166 -3.66 6.46 16.03
CA SER A 166 -3.34 5.14 15.49
C SER A 166 -2.60 4.26 16.49
N LEU A 167 -1.68 4.82 17.27
CA LEU A 167 -1.00 4.08 18.34
C LEU A 167 -1.97 3.67 19.45
N LEU A 168 -2.93 4.53 19.82
CA LEU A 168 -3.99 4.19 20.79
C LEU A 168 -4.87 3.04 20.27
N LYS A 169 -5.23 3.03 18.98
CA LYS A 169 -5.95 1.90 18.37
C LYS A 169 -5.16 0.59 18.49
N PHE A 170 -3.84 0.62 18.29
CA PHE A 170 -3.01 -0.59 18.40
C PHE A 170 -2.91 -1.14 19.83
N LEU A 171 -3.04 -0.30 20.86
CA LEU A 171 -3.07 -0.76 22.25
C LEU A 171 -4.24 -1.70 22.55
N GLU A 172 -5.37 -1.55 21.85
CA GLU A 172 -6.52 -2.47 21.95
C GLU A 172 -6.15 -3.91 21.54
N PHE A 173 -5.06 -4.09 20.78
CA PHE A 173 -4.60 -5.37 20.24
C PHE A 173 -3.26 -5.82 20.83
N GLN A 174 -2.80 -5.19 21.91
CA GLN A 174 -1.49 -5.47 22.50
C GLN A 174 -1.30 -6.94 22.90
N ASP A 175 -2.38 -7.66 23.26
CA ASP A 175 -2.30 -9.08 23.66
C ASP A 175 -2.30 -10.06 22.49
N LEU A 176 -2.52 -9.58 21.25
CA LEU A 176 -2.53 -10.43 20.06
C LEU A 176 -1.13 -10.55 19.48
N ARG A 177 -0.81 -11.64 18.78
CA ARG A 177 0.46 -11.77 18.01
C ARG A 177 0.32 -11.13 16.62
N THR A 178 0.05 -9.83 16.60
CA THR A 178 -0.16 -9.03 15.39
C THR A 178 0.96 -8.00 15.23
N ARG A 179 1.37 -7.75 13.99
CA ARG A 179 2.30 -6.68 13.64
C ARG A 179 1.55 -5.40 13.31
N PHE A 180 2.13 -4.27 13.70
CA PHE A 180 1.50 -2.98 13.53
C PHE A 180 2.38 -2.10 12.65
N PHE A 181 1.77 -1.36 11.73
CA PHE A 181 2.49 -0.49 10.82
C PHE A 181 1.87 0.89 10.79
N ILE A 182 2.68 1.91 11.01
CA ILE A 182 2.34 3.29 10.68
C ILE A 182 2.90 3.58 9.29
N VAL A 183 2.02 3.87 8.34
CA VAL A 183 2.36 4.14 6.95
C VAL A 183 2.24 5.64 6.71
N ALA A 184 3.35 6.32 6.45
CA ALA A 184 3.35 7.78 6.33
C ALA A 184 4.49 8.31 5.44
N ASP A 185 4.53 9.63 5.24
CA ASP A 185 5.68 10.28 4.60
C ASP A 185 6.94 10.16 5.48
N GLU A 186 8.10 9.94 4.85
CA GLU A 186 9.38 9.76 5.53
C GLU A 186 9.72 10.93 6.48
N ALA A 187 9.30 12.16 6.15
CA ALA A 187 9.47 13.33 7.01
C ALA A 187 8.83 13.17 8.40
N ARG A 188 7.83 12.30 8.53
CA ARG A 188 7.13 12.01 9.80
C ARG A 188 7.76 10.88 10.61
N ARG A 189 8.87 10.27 10.15
CA ARG A 189 9.55 9.19 10.90
C ARG A 189 9.97 9.63 12.30
N ARG A 190 10.47 10.86 12.43
CA ARG A 190 10.90 11.41 13.73
C ARG A 190 9.73 11.56 14.70
N GLU A 191 8.60 12.08 14.21
CA GLU A 191 7.36 12.20 14.97
C GLU A 191 6.89 10.83 15.51
N TRP A 192 6.91 9.80 14.66
CA TRP A 192 6.61 8.43 15.06
C TRP A 192 7.57 7.91 16.15
N ALA A 193 8.89 8.09 15.95
CA ALA A 193 9.89 7.61 16.88
C ALA A 193 9.75 8.28 18.26
N ASP A 194 9.54 9.60 18.29
CA ASP A 194 9.32 10.37 19.51
C ASP A 194 8.06 9.91 20.26
N LYS A 195 6.98 9.57 19.53
CA LYS A 195 5.76 9.01 20.13
C LYS A 195 5.99 7.60 20.70
N MET A 196 6.65 6.71 19.96
CA MET A 196 6.94 5.34 20.42
C MET A 196 7.82 5.27 21.67
N ASN A 197 8.60 6.32 21.95
CA ASN A 197 9.41 6.41 23.17
C ASN A 197 8.60 6.81 24.42
N ARG A 198 7.36 7.28 24.28
CA ARG A 198 6.50 7.64 25.42
C ARG A 198 6.13 6.39 26.23
N ALA A 199 6.05 6.54 27.56
CA ALA A 199 5.71 5.43 28.47
C ALA A 199 4.34 4.79 28.17
N ALA A 200 3.37 5.59 27.70
CA ALA A 200 2.03 5.09 27.34
C ALA A 200 2.03 4.04 26.21
N PHE A 201 3.08 3.99 25.38
CA PHE A 201 3.20 3.05 24.27
C PHE A 201 4.26 1.97 24.50
N GLU A 202 4.70 1.79 25.75
CA GLU A 202 5.64 0.75 26.13
C GLU A 202 5.18 -0.67 25.71
N PRO A 203 3.90 -1.07 25.83
CA PRO A 203 3.42 -2.37 25.33
C PRO A 203 3.56 -2.59 23.81
N LEU A 204 3.67 -1.51 23.04
CA LEU A 204 3.79 -1.55 21.57
C LEU A 204 5.24 -1.45 21.09
N ARG A 205 6.20 -1.22 22.00
CA ARG A 205 7.59 -0.98 21.63
C ARG A 205 8.19 -2.25 20.99
N GLY A 206 8.83 -2.09 19.84
CA GLY A 206 9.35 -3.21 19.04
C GLY A 206 8.27 -4.01 18.28
N ARG A 207 6.99 -3.59 18.34
CA ARG A 207 5.88 -4.25 17.64
C ARG A 207 5.20 -3.39 16.58
N VAL A 208 5.39 -2.07 16.67
CA VAL A 208 4.99 -1.11 15.66
C VAL A 208 6.20 -0.78 14.80
N GLU A 209 6.06 -0.85 13.49
CA GLU A 209 7.06 -0.48 12.51
C GLU A 209 6.61 0.76 11.73
N PHE A 210 7.56 1.64 11.40
CA PHE A 210 7.30 2.76 10.50
C PHE A 210 7.61 2.36 9.06
N PHE A 211 6.63 2.53 8.19
CA PHE A 211 6.71 2.11 6.80
C PHE A 211 6.45 3.29 5.87
N SER A 212 7.50 3.88 5.29
CA SER A 212 7.32 5.04 4.43
C SER A 212 6.63 4.69 3.12
N TYR A 213 6.00 5.68 2.49
CA TYR A 213 5.39 5.52 1.16
C TYR A 213 6.34 4.92 0.11
N GLU A 214 7.62 5.34 0.12
CA GLU A 214 8.67 4.76 -0.72
C GLU A 214 8.87 3.27 -0.44
N ALA A 215 8.91 2.91 0.85
CA ALA A 215 9.11 1.55 1.29
C ALA A 215 7.90 0.64 0.96
N VAL A 216 6.66 1.15 1.10
CA VAL A 216 5.43 0.46 0.67
C VAL A 216 5.44 0.21 -0.84
N SER A 217 5.76 1.23 -1.64
CA SER A 217 5.89 1.13 -3.09
C SER A 217 6.94 0.07 -3.50
N LYS A 218 8.12 0.10 -2.86
CA LYS A 218 9.17 -0.88 -3.12
C LYS A 218 8.69 -2.29 -2.78
N ARG A 219 8.08 -2.49 -1.61
CA ARG A 219 7.50 -3.77 -1.18
C ARG A 219 6.45 -4.28 -2.16
N HIS A 220 5.57 -3.41 -2.63
CA HIS A 220 4.55 -3.75 -3.63
C HIS A 220 5.16 -4.26 -4.93
N SER A 221 6.14 -3.54 -5.48
CA SER A 221 6.82 -4.00 -6.70
C SER A 221 7.56 -5.33 -6.50
N ASN A 222 8.25 -5.51 -5.37
CA ASN A 222 8.95 -6.75 -5.05
C ASN A 222 7.99 -7.93 -4.87
N ALA A 223 6.88 -7.73 -4.16
CA ALA A 223 5.86 -8.75 -3.96
C ALA A 223 5.21 -9.16 -5.29
N ALA A 224 4.95 -8.20 -6.18
CA ALA A 224 4.43 -8.47 -7.51
C ALA A 224 5.43 -9.26 -8.38
N GLU A 225 6.72 -8.91 -8.35
CA GLU A 225 7.78 -9.69 -9.02
C GLU A 225 7.84 -11.12 -8.48
N CYS A 226 7.87 -11.31 -7.17
CA CYS A 226 7.89 -12.65 -6.57
C CYS A 226 6.63 -13.46 -6.89
N ALA A 227 5.45 -12.84 -6.86
CA ALA A 227 4.20 -13.48 -7.24
C ALA A 227 4.21 -13.92 -8.71
N ALA A 228 4.72 -13.06 -9.61
CA ALA A 228 4.86 -13.38 -11.04
C ALA A 228 5.87 -14.52 -11.29
N LEU A 229 6.86 -14.69 -10.41
CA LEU A 229 7.84 -15.78 -10.45
C LEU A 229 7.40 -17.07 -9.72
N GLY A 230 6.19 -17.10 -9.13
CA GLY A 230 5.68 -18.27 -8.40
C GLY A 230 6.12 -18.40 -6.93
N ASN A 231 6.80 -17.38 -6.36
CA ASN A 231 7.38 -17.38 -5.01
C ASN A 231 6.67 -16.43 -4.03
N GLY A 232 5.37 -16.14 -4.23
CA GLY A 232 4.65 -15.04 -3.59
C GLY A 232 4.78 -14.93 -2.06
N ALA A 233 4.76 -16.05 -1.32
CA ALA A 233 4.77 -16.04 0.14
C ALA A 233 6.13 -15.71 0.79
N GLY A 234 7.25 -16.00 0.11
CA GLY A 234 8.60 -15.88 0.70
C GLY A 234 9.15 -14.44 0.74
N CYS A 235 8.60 -13.53 -0.06
CA CYS A 235 9.18 -12.19 -0.26
C CYS A 235 8.49 -11.06 0.52
N ILE A 236 7.39 -11.36 1.23
CA ILE A 236 6.55 -10.30 1.82
C ILE A 236 7.12 -9.77 3.12
N PHE A 237 7.96 -10.56 3.79
CA PHE A 237 8.62 -10.19 5.05
C PHE A 237 10.15 -10.28 5.01
N GLY A 238 10.73 -10.50 3.83
CA GLY A 238 12.18 -10.39 3.59
C GLY A 238 12.65 -8.96 3.42
#